data_AF-A0A957VWF9-F1
#
_entry.id   AF-A0A957VWF9-F1
#
_cell.length_a   1.000
_cell.length_b   1.000
_cell.length_c   1.000
_cell.angle_alpha   90.00
_cell.angle_beta   90.00
_cell.angle_gamma   90.00
#
_symmetry.space_group_name_H-M   'P 1'
#
loop_
_entity.id
_entity.type
_entity.pdbx_description
1 polymer ?
#
loop_
_entity_poly.entity_id
_entity_poly.type
_entity_poly.pdbx_seq_one_letter_code
_entity_poly.pdbx_strand_id
1 'polypeptide(L)' 'YRGVVYWLMGQFEEAWPYLNESLAMTQTLGDEWGQVQSLGFMGMIAQAQGDHDRAYHYLSDSLARSR' A
#
# COMPACT_ATOMS: atom_id res chain seq x y z
N TYR A 1 3.28 10.12 -2.06
CA TYR A 1 3.75 10.82 -0.84
C TYR A 1 2.68 11.04 0.23
N ARG A 2 1.48 11.56 -0.08
CA ARG A 2 0.43 11.83 0.94
C ARG A 2 -0.02 10.59 1.73
N GLY A 3 -0.21 9.43 1.08
CA GLY A 3 -0.60 8.19 1.76
C GLY A 3 0.36 7.73 2.86
N VAL A 4 1.67 7.92 2.68
CA VAL A 4 2.70 7.57 3.68
C VAL A 4 2.64 8.51 4.89
N VAL A 5 2.38 9.80 4.64
CA VAL A 5 2.25 10.81 5.71
C VAL A 5 1.04 10.50 6.59
N TYR A 6 -0.10 10.16 5.99
CA TYR A 6 -1.31 9.75 6.72
C TYR A 6 -1.10 8.45 7.51
N TRP A 7 -0.38 7.47 6.94
CA TRP A 7 0.01 6.26 7.67
C TRP A 7 0.87 6.56 8.90
N LEU A 8 1.90 7.41 8.77
CA LEU A 8 2.75 7.83 9.90
C LEU A 8 1.95 8.57 10.99
N MET A 9 0.83 9.17 10.64
CA MET A 9 -0.08 9.85 11.56
C MET A 9 -1.17 8.94 12.15
N GLY A 10 -1.21 7.65 11.77
CA GLY A 10 -2.26 6.72 12.17
C GLY A 10 -3.63 6.97 11.52
N GLN A 11 -3.69 7.86 10.53
CA GLN A 11 -4.87 8.24 9.77
C GLN A 11 -5.06 7.28 8.60
N PHE A 12 -5.42 6.05 8.92
CA PHE A 12 -5.46 4.95 7.98
C PHE A 12 -6.58 5.07 6.94
N GLU A 13 -7.73 5.62 7.32
CA GLU A 13 -8.88 5.82 6.42
C GLU A 13 -8.55 6.87 5.35
N GLU A 14 -7.83 7.90 5.72
CA GLU A 14 -7.37 8.96 4.84
C GLU A 14 -6.23 8.49 3.92
N ALA A 15 -5.40 7.53 4.37
CA ALA A 15 -4.29 7.00 3.57
C ALA A 15 -4.76 6.13 2.38
N TRP A 16 -5.86 5.40 2.53
CA TRP A 16 -6.40 4.46 1.54
C TRP A 16 -6.60 5.04 0.12
N PRO A 17 -7.34 6.14 -0.06
CA PRO A 17 -7.57 6.70 -1.40
C PRO A 17 -6.26 7.11 -2.09
N TYR A 18 -5.31 7.68 -1.35
CA TYR A 18 -4.01 8.08 -1.91
C TYR A 18 -3.13 6.90 -2.28
N LEU A 19 -3.18 5.81 -1.52
CA LEU A 19 -2.42 4.60 -1.85
C LEU A 19 -3.02 3.88 -3.06
N ASN A 20 -4.35 3.86 -3.20
CA ASN A 20 -5.02 3.31 -4.39
C ASN A 20 -4.70 4.12 -5.65
N GLU A 21 -4.75 5.46 -5.55
CA GLU A 21 -4.36 6.34 -6.64
C GLU A 21 -2.88 6.15 -7.02
N SER A 22 -2.00 6.07 -6.03
CA SER A 22 -0.56 5.78 -6.22
C SER A 22 -0.35 4.44 -6.93
N LEU A 23 -1.07 3.39 -6.52
CA LEU A 23 -0.99 2.08 -7.16
C LEU A 23 -1.46 2.14 -8.62
N ALA A 24 -2.58 2.80 -8.91
CA ALA A 24 -3.09 2.93 -10.28
C ALA A 24 -2.14 3.75 -11.19
N MET A 25 -1.57 4.83 -10.67
CA MET A 25 -0.59 5.64 -11.40
C MET A 25 0.68 4.85 -11.69
N THR A 26 1.23 4.15 -10.70
CA THR A 26 2.46 3.36 -10.85
C THR A 26 2.27 2.16 -11.78
N GLN A 27 1.07 1.56 -11.81
CA GLN A 27 0.70 0.57 -12.84
C GLN A 27 0.65 1.17 -14.24
N THR A 28 0.05 2.35 -14.39
CA THR A 28 -0.03 3.05 -15.69
C THR A 28 1.36 3.42 -16.23
N LEU A 29 2.26 3.80 -15.33
CA LEU A 29 3.63 4.20 -15.66
C LEU A 29 4.60 3.00 -15.80
N GLY A 30 4.17 1.78 -15.47
CA GLY A 30 5.06 0.63 -15.40
C GLY A 30 6.13 0.73 -14.30
N ASP A 31 5.90 1.57 -13.28
CA ASP A 31 6.80 1.73 -12.14
C ASP A 31 6.57 0.59 -11.14
N GLU A 32 7.37 -0.47 -11.29
CA GLU A 32 7.30 -1.65 -10.42
C GLU A 32 7.64 -1.32 -8.96
N TRP A 33 8.56 -0.39 -8.73
CA TRP A 33 8.97 -0.02 -7.38
C TRP A 33 7.87 0.78 -6.65
N GLY A 34 7.20 1.68 -7.36
CA GLY A 34 6.03 2.39 -6.85
C GLY A 34 4.86 1.47 -6.52
N GLN A 35 4.67 0.41 -7.31
CA GLN A 35 3.66 -0.62 -7.03
C GLN A 35 4.00 -1.41 -5.76
N VAL A 36 5.24 -1.90 -5.64
CA VAL A 36 5.74 -2.64 -4.45
C VAL A 36 5.53 -1.82 -3.18
N GLN A 37 5.90 -0.54 -3.20
CA GLN A 37 5.72 0.34 -2.04
C GLN A 37 4.25 0.56 -1.70
N SER A 38 3.40 0.87 -2.70
CA SER A 38 1.98 1.12 -2.47
C SER A 38 1.30 -0.09 -1.83
N LEU A 39 1.59 -1.30 -2.33
CA LEU A 39 1.12 -2.56 -1.75
C LEU A 39 1.66 -2.82 -0.34
N GLY A 40 2.94 -2.53 -0.10
CA GLY A 40 3.54 -2.66 1.24
C GLY A 40 2.85 -1.77 2.28
N PHE A 41 2.57 -0.50 1.93
CA PHE A 41 1.85 0.41 2.81
C PHE A 41 0.41 -0.04 3.07
N MET A 42 -0.31 -0.52 2.05
CA MET A 42 -1.66 -1.09 2.22
C MET A 42 -1.65 -2.31 3.16
N GLY A 43 -0.63 -3.18 3.06
CA GLY A 43 -0.47 -4.32 3.94
C GLY A 43 -0.24 -3.92 5.40
N MET A 44 0.62 -2.91 5.64
CA MET A 44 0.86 -2.37 6.99
C MET A 44 -0.39 -1.71 7.58
N ILE A 45 -1.20 -1.02 6.77
CA ILE A 45 -2.46 -0.42 7.21
C ILE A 45 -3.45 -1.50 7.62
N ALA A 46 -3.65 -2.53 6.78
CA ALA A 46 -4.54 -3.64 7.10
C ALA A 46 -4.10 -4.35 8.39
N GLN A 47 -2.79 -4.52 8.60
CA GLN A 47 -2.25 -5.07 9.84
C GLN A 47 -2.58 -4.19 11.05
N ALA A 48 -2.43 -2.87 10.93
CA ALA A 48 -2.76 -1.92 12.00
C ALA A 48 -4.26 -1.89 12.34
N GLN A 49 -5.12 -2.19 11.37
CA GLN A 49 -6.57 -2.30 11.55
C GLN A 49 -7.01 -3.69 12.09
N GLY A 50 -6.08 -4.62 12.28
CA GLY A 50 -6.37 -6.00 12.71
C GLY A 50 -6.90 -6.92 11.61
N ASP A 51 -6.91 -6.45 10.35
CA ASP A 51 -7.32 -7.26 9.20
C ASP A 51 -6.13 -8.03 8.65
N HIS A 52 -5.84 -9.16 9.30
CA HIS A 52 -4.68 -9.99 8.97
C HIS A 52 -4.79 -10.65 7.59
N ASP A 53 -6.00 -10.96 7.12
CA ASP A 53 -6.23 -11.58 5.81
C ASP A 53 -5.88 -10.59 4.68
N ARG A 54 -6.37 -9.35 4.76
CA ARG A 54 -6.01 -8.31 3.78
C ARG A 54 -4.52 -7.95 3.87
N ALA A 55 -3.97 -7.87 5.08
CA ALA A 55 -2.55 -7.61 5.26
C ALA A 55 -1.68 -8.66 4.57
N TYR A 56 -2.00 -9.94 4.77
CA TYR A 56 -1.29 -11.05 4.13
C TYR A 56 -1.34 -10.95 2.61
N HIS A 57 -2.51 -10.66 2.04
CA HIS A 57 -2.65 -10.50 0.59
C HIS A 57 -1.77 -9.37 0.04
N TYR A 58 -1.86 -8.16 0.60
CA TYR A 58 -1.08 -7.02 0.11
C TYR A 58 0.43 -7.21 0.26
N LEU A 59 0.88 -7.78 1.39
CA LEU A 59 2.30 -8.04 1.62
C LEU A 59 2.83 -9.14 0.70
N SER A 60 2.05 -10.19 0.45
CA SER A 60 2.42 -11.26 -0.47
C SER A 60 2.55 -10.75 -1.90
N ASP A 61 1.61 -9.90 -2.32
CA ASP A 61 1.61 -9.25 -3.64
C ASP A 61 2.79 -8.28 -3.82
N SER A 62 3.14 -7.54 -2.77
CA SER A 62 4.30 -6.66 -2.74
C SER A 62 5.59 -7.48 -2.89
N LEU A 63 5.73 -8.56 -2.12
CA LEU A 63 6.91 -9.43 -2.15
C LEU A 63 7.05 -10.18 -3.47
N ALA A 64 5.94 -10.62 -4.07
CA ALA A 64 5.97 -11.29 -5.37
C ALA A 64 6.48 -10.37 -6.48
N ARG A 65 6.22 -9.06 -6.38
CA ARG A 65 6.64 -8.04 -7.34
C ARG A 65 8.03 -7.47 -7.07
N SER A 66 8.62 -7.74 -5.91
CA SER A 66 9.97 -7.29 -5.56
C SER A 66 11.07 -8.31 -5.90
N ARG A 67 10.73 -9.39 -6.60
CA ARG A 67 11.64 -10.50 -6.98
C ARG A 67 12.08 -10.38 -8.42
#